data_AF-A0AAV1QCT8-F1
#
_entry.id   AF-A0AAV1QCT8-F1
#
_cell.length_a   1.000
_cell.length_b   1.000
_cell.length_c   1.000
_cell.angle_alpha   90.00
_cell.angle_beta   90.00
_cell.angle_gamma   90.00
#
_symmetry.space_group_name_H-M   'P 1'
#
loop_
_entity.id
_entity.type
_entity.pdbx_description
1 polymer ?
#
loop_
_entity_poly.entity_id
_entity_poly.type
_entity_poly.pdbx_seq_one_letter_code
_entity_poly.pdbx_strand_id
1 'polypeptide(L)'
;MQQASINLTQSLHEVYEPDWHGKDDVMVIGKDCDALWEDFHNKLVDSTLLNLDEYLLQFPDLKTRVAKRSRKLIDYDSARHHMETLQTSGMKNDRKMMKADDELKKAQRVFDELDVGLQDELPSLWESRVGFYISTYKSVTSLEAKFHREISLVCRQLYEVMTKLAEQHSDKMFTIQGAP
;
A
#
# COMPACT_ATOMS: atom_id res chain seq x y z
N MET A 1 -0.81 -16.30 8.26
CA MET A 1 0.06 -17.49 8.13
C MET A 1 0.92 -17.69 9.38
N GLN A 2 1.56 -16.64 9.92
CA GLN A 2 2.32 -16.69 11.18
C GLN A 2 1.60 -17.44 12.31
N GLN A 3 0.38 -17.04 12.70
CA GLN A 3 -0.37 -17.70 13.78
C GLN A 3 -0.60 -19.20 13.54
N ALA A 4 -0.87 -19.61 12.29
CA ALA A 4 -1.06 -21.03 11.98
C ALA A 4 0.27 -21.81 12.13
N SER A 5 1.39 -21.21 11.73
CA SER A 5 2.74 -21.78 11.92
C SER A 5 3.09 -21.93 13.40
N ILE A 6 2.75 -20.93 14.22
CA ILE A 6 2.93 -20.97 15.67
C ILE A 6 2.13 -22.14 16.26
N ASN A 7 0.84 -22.21 15.97
CA ASN A 7 -0.05 -23.24 16.53
C ASN A 7 0.42 -24.65 16.14
N LEU A 8 0.88 -24.85 14.90
CA LEU A 8 1.43 -26.13 14.45
C LEU A 8 2.70 -26.51 15.21
N THR A 9 3.62 -25.56 15.41
CA THR A 9 4.89 -25.82 16.11
C THR A 9 4.66 -26.06 17.60
N GLN A 10 3.71 -25.35 18.21
CA GLN A 10 3.27 -25.59 19.59
C GLN A 10 2.68 -26.99 19.73
N SER A 11 1.79 -27.40 18.82
CA SER A 11 1.20 -28.74 18.82
C SER A 11 2.27 -29.83 18.70
N LEU A 12 3.28 -29.63 17.85
CA LEU A 12 4.41 -30.55 17.73
C LEU A 12 5.22 -30.64 19.03
N HIS A 13 5.47 -29.51 19.69
CA HIS A 13 6.19 -29.48 20.96
C HIS A 13 5.38 -30.12 22.12
N GLU A 14 4.05 -29.95 22.14
CA GLU A 14 3.17 -30.54 23.16
C GLU A 14 3.17 -32.07 23.14
N VAL A 15 3.25 -32.68 21.96
CA VAL A 15 3.31 -34.16 21.81
C VAL A 15 4.73 -34.72 21.96
N TYR A 16 5.73 -33.86 22.21
CA TYR A 16 7.14 -34.25 22.26
C TYR A 16 7.53 -34.77 23.66
N GLU A 17 7.94 -36.03 23.73
CA GLU A 17 8.33 -36.64 25.00
C GLU A 17 9.68 -36.11 25.53
N PRO A 18 9.90 -36.07 26.86
CA PRO A 18 11.13 -35.54 27.45
C PRO A 18 12.43 -36.23 27.03
N ASP A 19 12.38 -37.50 26.66
CA ASP A 19 13.53 -38.32 26.27
C ASP A 19 13.81 -38.31 24.75
N TRP A 20 12.95 -37.65 23.97
CA TRP A 20 13.08 -37.55 22.53
C TRP A 20 14.16 -36.55 22.11
N HIS A 21 14.91 -36.90 21.08
CA HIS A 21 15.96 -36.07 20.51
C HIS A 21 15.39 -34.73 20.02
N GLY A 22 16.05 -33.64 20.42
CA GLY A 22 15.79 -32.30 19.91
C GLY A 22 14.51 -31.65 20.43
N LYS A 23 13.99 -32.07 21.59
CA LYS A 23 12.82 -31.44 22.24
C LYS A 23 12.98 -29.91 22.38
N ASP A 24 14.11 -29.47 22.94
CA ASP A 24 14.39 -28.05 23.09
C ASP A 24 14.66 -27.37 21.74
N ASP A 25 15.29 -28.08 20.80
CA ASP A 25 15.57 -27.58 19.45
C ASP A 25 14.27 -27.24 18.69
N VAL A 26 13.23 -28.09 18.79
CA VAL A 26 11.91 -27.82 18.20
C VAL A 26 11.30 -26.52 18.73
N MET A 27 11.41 -26.27 20.04
CA MET A 27 10.93 -25.01 20.63
C MET A 27 11.73 -23.80 20.12
N VAL A 28 13.06 -23.90 20.06
CA VAL A 28 13.92 -22.82 19.57
C VAL A 28 13.62 -22.51 18.11
N ILE A 29 13.56 -23.53 17.25
CA ILE A 29 13.20 -23.41 15.83
C ILE A 29 11.84 -22.73 15.67
N GLY A 30 10.85 -23.08 16.50
CA GLY A 30 9.53 -22.44 16.49
C GLY A 30 9.59 -20.95 16.81
N LYS A 31 10.38 -20.55 17.80
CA LYS A 31 10.59 -19.13 18.16
C LYS A 31 11.33 -18.37 17.06
N ASP A 32 12.35 -18.98 16.46
CA ASP A 32 13.09 -18.38 15.34
C ASP A 32 12.17 -18.17 14.13
N CYS A 33 11.32 -19.15 13.81
CA CYS A 33 10.28 -19.03 12.78
C CYS A 33 9.34 -17.86 13.07
N ASP A 34 8.87 -17.73 14.30
CA ASP A 34 7.96 -16.64 14.72
C ASP A 34 8.62 -15.27 14.58
N ALA A 35 9.86 -15.13 15.07
CA ALA A 35 10.64 -13.90 14.95
C ALA A 35 10.88 -13.49 13.50
N LEU A 36 11.14 -14.45 12.60
CA LEU A 36 11.28 -14.17 11.15
C LEU A 36 9.96 -13.67 10.54
N TRP A 37 8.82 -14.23 10.93
CA TRP A 37 7.51 -13.77 10.47
C TRP A 37 7.19 -12.36 10.99
N GLU A 38 7.47 -12.09 12.25
CA GLU A 38 7.26 -10.77 12.86
C GLU A 38 8.14 -9.70 12.21
N ASP A 39 9.45 -9.96 12.03
CA ASP A 39 10.38 -9.04 11.36
C ASP A 39 9.95 -8.78 9.90
N PHE A 40 9.57 -9.82 9.16
CA PHE A 40 9.08 -9.67 7.79
C PHE A 40 7.81 -8.82 7.73
N HIS A 41 6.84 -9.07 8.60
CA HIS A 41 5.60 -8.30 8.66
C HIS A 41 5.87 -6.83 8.98
N ASN A 42 6.63 -6.56 10.04
CA ASN A 42 6.94 -5.20 10.47
C ASN A 42 7.67 -4.42 9.37
N LYS A 43 8.67 -5.04 8.72
CA LYS A 43 9.38 -4.40 7.61
C LYS A 43 8.49 -4.14 6.42
N LEU A 44 7.58 -5.06 6.08
CA LEU A 44 6.65 -4.87 4.97
C LEU A 44 5.69 -3.71 5.26
N VAL A 45 5.18 -3.61 6.49
CA VAL A 45 4.35 -2.47 6.92
C VAL A 45 5.14 -1.17 6.80
N ASP A 46 6.34 -1.09 7.39
CA ASP A 46 7.13 0.13 7.41
C ASP A 46 7.59 0.57 6.01
N SER A 47 8.02 -0.37 5.17
CA SER A 47 8.64 -0.05 3.88
C SER A 47 7.65 0.11 2.73
N THR A 48 6.41 -0.36 2.87
CA THR A 48 5.43 -0.34 1.77
C THR A 48 4.15 0.40 2.15
N LEU A 49 3.59 0.17 3.33
CA LEU A 49 2.31 0.75 3.70
C LEU A 49 2.43 2.26 3.93
N LEU A 50 3.48 2.71 4.63
CA LEU A 50 3.72 4.14 4.85
C LEU A 50 3.91 4.91 3.53
N ASN A 51 4.67 4.34 2.60
CA ASN A 51 4.88 4.94 1.28
C ASN A 51 3.60 4.99 0.43
N LEU A 52 2.76 3.95 0.54
CA LEU A 52 1.44 3.92 -0.11
C LEU A 52 0.52 4.99 0.48
N ASP A 53 0.48 5.14 1.80
CA ASP A 53 -0.34 6.14 2.47
C ASP A 53 0.07 7.56 2.03
N GLU A 54 1.37 7.87 2.00
CA GLU A 54 1.87 9.15 1.53
C GLU A 54 1.51 9.43 0.06
N TYR A 55 1.62 8.43 -0.81
CA TYR A 55 1.20 8.54 -2.21
C TYR A 55 -0.30 8.81 -2.35
N LEU A 56 -1.14 8.07 -1.60
CA LEU A 56 -2.60 8.19 -1.66
C LEU A 56 -3.11 9.51 -1.07
N LEU A 57 -2.42 10.10 -0.09
CA LEU A 57 -2.78 11.37 0.53
C LEU A 57 -2.78 12.56 -0.46
N GLN A 58 -2.14 12.43 -1.63
CA GLN A 58 -2.13 13.47 -2.66
C GLN A 58 -3.48 13.58 -3.40
N PHE A 59 -4.27 12.50 -3.46
CA PHE A 59 -5.47 12.44 -4.30
C PHE A 59 -6.69 13.23 -3.75
N PRO A 60 -6.99 13.25 -2.44
CA PRO A 60 -8.18 13.94 -1.91
C PRO A 60 -8.21 15.45 -2.19
N ASP A 61 -7.08 16.14 -1.97
CA ASP A 61 -6.98 17.58 -2.26
C ASP A 61 -7.10 17.84 -3.76
N LEU A 62 -6.37 17.05 -4.58
CA LEU A 62 -6.39 17.18 -6.03
C LEU A 62 -7.81 17.00 -6.59
N LYS A 63 -8.55 16.00 -6.09
CA LYS A 63 -9.96 15.76 -6.46
C LYS A 63 -10.84 16.95 -6.09
N THR A 64 -10.62 17.55 -4.92
CA THR A 64 -11.34 18.76 -4.48
C THR A 64 -11.05 19.95 -5.38
N ARG A 65 -9.79 20.14 -5.77
CA ARG A 65 -9.35 21.20 -6.70
C ARG A 65 -9.92 21.01 -8.10
N VAL A 66 -9.91 19.79 -8.64
CA VAL A 66 -10.55 19.46 -9.93
C VAL A 66 -12.04 19.81 -9.90
N ALA A 67 -12.77 19.40 -8.87
CA ALA A 67 -14.19 19.76 -8.72
C ALA A 67 -14.40 21.28 -8.60
N LYS A 68 -13.49 21.99 -7.91
CA LYS A 68 -13.51 23.45 -7.82
C LYS A 68 -13.25 24.11 -9.17
N ARG A 69 -12.27 23.64 -9.95
CA ARG A 69 -11.98 24.09 -11.32
C ARG A 69 -13.21 23.95 -12.20
N SER A 70 -13.88 22.79 -12.19
CA SER A 70 -15.10 22.57 -12.98
C SER A 70 -16.21 23.56 -12.64
N ARG A 71 -16.42 23.88 -11.35
CA ARG A 71 -17.39 24.92 -10.95
C ARG A 71 -16.97 26.31 -11.41
N LYS A 72 -15.67 26.64 -11.34
CA LYS A 72 -15.17 27.95 -11.74
C LYS A 72 -15.15 28.18 -13.24
N LEU A 73 -15.04 27.11 -14.03
CA LEU A 73 -15.26 27.18 -15.47
C LEU A 73 -16.69 27.62 -15.79
N ILE A 74 -17.68 27.08 -15.09
CA ILE A 74 -19.10 27.47 -15.27
C ILE A 74 -19.30 28.96 -14.91
N ASP A 75 -18.73 29.40 -13.78
CA ASP A 75 -18.81 30.82 -13.37
C ASP A 75 -18.18 31.74 -14.43
N TYR A 76 -17.02 31.35 -14.98
CA TYR A 76 -16.32 32.08 -16.02
C TYR A 76 -17.13 32.13 -17.33
N ASP A 77 -17.64 31.00 -17.80
CA ASP A 77 -18.47 30.92 -19.02
C ASP A 77 -19.74 31.78 -18.88
N SER A 78 -20.36 31.76 -17.68
CA SER A 78 -21.52 32.61 -17.38
C SER A 78 -21.19 34.10 -17.44
N ALA A 79 -20.05 34.53 -16.87
CA ALA A 79 -19.63 35.93 -16.91
C ALA A 79 -19.27 36.35 -18.35
N ARG A 80 -18.64 35.47 -19.13
CA ARG A 80 -18.30 35.71 -20.53
C ARG A 80 -19.55 35.92 -21.38
N HIS A 81 -20.52 35.02 -21.25
CA HIS A 81 -21.80 35.15 -21.93
C HIS A 81 -22.54 36.43 -21.52
N HIS A 82 -22.50 36.81 -20.24
CA HIS A 82 -23.11 38.06 -19.78
C HIS A 82 -22.50 39.28 -20.49
N MET A 83 -21.17 39.35 -20.57
CA MET A 83 -20.45 40.41 -21.27
C MET A 83 -20.76 40.44 -22.77
N GLU A 84 -20.74 39.28 -23.45
CA GLU A 84 -21.09 39.15 -24.88
C GLU A 84 -22.52 39.64 -25.15
N THR A 85 -23.47 39.34 -24.27
CA THR A 85 -24.87 39.81 -24.38
C THR A 85 -24.97 41.33 -24.25
N LEU A 86 -24.25 41.93 -23.30
CA LEU A 86 -24.24 43.39 -23.12
C LEU A 86 -23.62 44.11 -24.33
N GLN A 87 -22.55 43.56 -24.91
CA GLN A 87 -21.91 44.10 -26.10
C GLN A 87 -22.81 44.01 -27.34
N THR A 88 -23.40 42.84 -27.60
CA THR A 88 -24.28 42.61 -28.76
C THR A 88 -25.58 43.42 -28.70
N SER A 89 -26.13 43.66 -27.52
CA SER A 89 -27.31 44.51 -27.33
C SER A 89 -27.06 46.01 -27.57
N GLY A 90 -25.81 46.42 -27.84
CA GLY A 90 -25.45 47.83 -28.05
C GLY A 90 -25.58 48.68 -26.78
N MET A 91 -25.44 48.07 -25.59
CA MET A 91 -25.59 48.74 -24.30
C MET A 91 -24.58 49.88 -24.12
N LYS A 92 -25.06 51.13 -24.04
CA LYS A 92 -24.23 52.34 -23.87
C LYS A 92 -24.00 52.76 -22.41
N ASN A 93 -24.37 51.91 -21.44
CA ASN A 93 -24.18 52.21 -20.03
C ASN A 93 -22.77 51.77 -19.58
N ASP A 94 -21.84 52.71 -19.62
CA ASP A 94 -20.43 52.47 -19.28
C ASP A 94 -20.25 51.87 -17.88
N ARG A 95 -21.06 52.27 -16.90
CA ARG A 95 -20.98 51.73 -15.53
C ARG A 95 -21.38 50.26 -15.46
N LYS A 96 -22.42 49.85 -16.20
CA LYS A 96 -22.82 48.43 -16.28
C LYS A 96 -21.79 47.61 -17.04
N MET A 97 -21.25 48.16 -18.13
CA MET A 97 -20.23 47.50 -18.93
C MET A 97 -18.94 47.26 -18.12
N MET A 98 -18.47 48.29 -17.41
CA MET A 98 -17.28 48.19 -16.55
C MET A 98 -17.46 47.15 -15.44
N LYS A 99 -18.65 47.09 -14.82
CA LYS A 99 -18.94 46.09 -13.79
C LYS A 99 -18.91 44.66 -14.34
N ALA A 100 -19.49 44.42 -15.51
CA ALA A 100 -19.48 43.10 -16.15
C ALA A 100 -18.06 42.68 -16.56
N ASP A 101 -17.25 43.63 -17.04
CA ASP A 101 -15.84 43.40 -17.37
C ASP A 101 -15.00 43.06 -16.11
N ASP A 102 -15.22 43.75 -15.00
CA ASP A 102 -14.56 43.45 -13.72
C ASP A 102 -14.95 42.05 -13.20
N GLU A 103 -16.23 41.68 -13.28
CA GLU A 103 -16.73 40.35 -12.91
C GLU A 103 -16.14 39.24 -13.80
N LEU A 104 -16.06 39.48 -15.12
CA LEU A 104 -15.43 38.57 -16.07
C LEU A 104 -13.95 38.36 -15.75
N LYS A 105 -13.19 39.44 -15.59
CA LYS A 105 -11.76 39.37 -15.25
C LYS A 105 -11.51 38.64 -13.95
N LYS A 106 -12.38 38.84 -12.95
CA LYS A 106 -12.30 38.13 -11.67
C LYS A 106 -12.58 36.63 -11.82
N ALA A 107 -13.64 36.27 -12.54
CA ALA A 107 -14.00 34.87 -12.76
C ALA A 107 -12.90 34.14 -13.56
N GLN A 108 -12.39 34.78 -14.61
CA GLN A 108 -11.28 34.28 -15.41
C GLN A 108 -10.04 34.03 -14.56
N ARG A 109 -9.59 35.01 -13.78
CA ARG A 109 -8.39 34.85 -12.93
C ARG A 109 -8.50 33.66 -11.99
N VAL A 110 -9.64 33.50 -11.31
CA VAL A 110 -9.85 32.40 -10.36
C VAL A 110 -9.89 31.05 -11.07
N PHE A 111 -10.45 30.98 -12.28
CA PHE A 111 -10.44 29.77 -13.09
C PHE A 111 -9.02 29.45 -13.57
N ASP A 112 -8.31 30.41 -14.17
CA ASP A 112 -6.97 30.23 -14.75
C ASP A 112 -5.95 29.81 -13.67
N GLU A 113 -6.00 30.40 -12.47
CA GLU A 113 -5.14 30.01 -11.35
C GLU A 113 -5.32 28.53 -10.97
N LEU A 114 -6.55 28.02 -10.99
CA LEU A 114 -6.84 26.60 -10.74
C LEU A 114 -6.46 25.71 -11.92
N ASP A 115 -6.73 26.18 -13.14
CA ASP A 115 -6.50 25.43 -14.37
C ASP A 115 -5.01 25.19 -14.61
N VAL A 116 -4.19 26.25 -14.58
CA VAL A 116 -2.74 26.17 -14.78
C VAL A 116 -2.10 25.24 -13.75
N GLY A 117 -2.42 25.42 -12.46
CA GLY A 117 -1.86 24.55 -11.42
C GLY A 117 -2.25 23.07 -11.60
N LEU A 118 -3.48 22.78 -12.03
CA LEU A 118 -3.91 21.41 -12.29
C LEU A 118 -3.30 20.83 -13.58
N GLN A 119 -3.06 21.65 -14.60
CA GLN A 119 -2.38 21.22 -15.83
C GLN A 119 -0.93 20.81 -15.58
N ASP A 120 -0.28 21.41 -14.59
CA ASP A 120 1.09 21.03 -14.20
C ASP A 120 1.09 19.80 -13.28
N GLU A 121 0.20 19.78 -12.27
CA GLU A 121 0.21 18.74 -11.23
C GLU A 121 -0.34 17.38 -11.72
N LEU A 122 -1.40 17.37 -12.53
CA LEU A 122 -2.03 16.11 -12.97
C LEU A 122 -1.09 15.21 -13.80
N PRO A 123 -0.37 15.74 -14.82
CA PRO A 123 0.62 14.94 -15.55
C PRO A 123 1.78 14.49 -14.66
N SER A 124 2.25 15.35 -13.75
CA SER A 124 3.32 15.00 -12.81
C SER A 124 2.92 13.83 -11.89
N LEU A 125 1.72 13.90 -11.30
CA LEU A 125 1.18 12.81 -10.49
C LEU A 125 1.00 11.54 -11.33
N TRP A 126 0.50 11.66 -12.56
CA TRP A 126 0.37 10.52 -13.46
C TRP A 126 1.72 9.87 -13.68
N GLU A 127 2.76 10.61 -14.08
CA GLU A 127 4.09 10.06 -14.34
C GLU A 127 4.74 9.43 -13.10
N SER A 128 4.49 9.98 -11.91
CA SER A 128 5.01 9.41 -10.65
C SER A 128 4.52 7.97 -10.37
N ARG A 129 3.37 7.56 -10.94
CA ARG A 129 2.76 6.23 -10.73
C ARG A 129 3.73 5.08 -11.00
N VAL A 130 4.55 5.21 -12.04
CA VAL A 130 5.46 4.15 -12.47
C VAL A 130 6.58 3.97 -11.45
N GLY A 131 7.18 5.07 -11.01
CA GLY A 131 8.20 5.07 -9.97
C GLY A 131 7.66 4.52 -8.65
N PHE A 132 6.44 4.93 -8.27
CA PHE A 132 5.76 4.43 -7.09
C PHE A 132 5.55 2.90 -7.13
N TYR A 133 5.00 2.36 -8.23
CA TYR A 133 4.82 0.92 -8.38
C TYR A 133 6.14 0.15 -8.35
N ILE A 134 7.14 0.61 -9.11
CA ILE A 134 8.45 -0.05 -9.16
C ILE A 134 9.09 -0.09 -7.77
N SER A 135 9.09 1.04 -7.04
CA SER A 135 9.65 1.12 -5.70
C SER A 135 8.95 0.17 -4.72
N THR A 136 7.61 0.18 -4.74
CA THR A 136 6.78 -0.67 -3.88
C THR A 136 7.04 -2.15 -4.14
N TYR A 137 6.93 -2.61 -5.39
CA TYR A 137 7.16 -4.02 -5.72
C TYR A 137 8.61 -4.44 -5.48
N LYS A 138 9.59 -3.56 -5.72
CA LYS A 138 10.99 -3.84 -5.41
C LYS A 138 11.19 -4.06 -3.91
N SER A 139 10.57 -3.24 -3.07
CA SER A 139 10.62 -3.41 -1.61
C SER A 139 9.99 -4.74 -1.17
N VAL A 140 8.75 -5.02 -1.61
CA VAL A 140 8.03 -6.27 -1.29
C VAL A 140 8.85 -7.48 -1.71
N THR A 141 9.25 -7.55 -2.98
CA THR A 141 9.95 -8.72 -3.52
C THR A 141 11.31 -8.93 -2.87
N SER A 142 12.03 -7.86 -2.51
CA SER A 142 13.31 -7.98 -1.80
C SER A 142 13.13 -8.52 -0.38
N LEU A 143 12.11 -8.05 0.34
CA LEU A 143 11.79 -8.56 1.68
C LEU A 143 11.32 -10.02 1.63
N GLU A 144 10.46 -10.34 0.67
CA GLU A 144 9.93 -11.69 0.47
C GLU A 144 11.04 -12.69 0.10
N ALA A 145 11.96 -12.33 -0.82
CA ALA A 145 13.09 -13.18 -1.15
C ALA A 145 14.01 -13.43 0.05
N LYS A 146 14.26 -12.40 0.87
CA LYS A 146 15.06 -12.54 2.09
C LYS A 146 14.36 -13.46 3.10
N PHE A 147 13.10 -13.20 3.38
CA PHE A 147 12.29 -13.99 4.30
C PHE A 147 12.27 -15.47 3.89
N HIS A 148 11.97 -15.77 2.62
CA HIS A 148 11.95 -17.15 2.14
C HIS A 148 13.30 -17.85 2.21
N ARG A 149 14.39 -17.11 1.96
CA ARG A 149 15.74 -17.66 2.15
C ARG A 149 15.99 -18.03 3.60
N GLU A 150 15.65 -17.16 4.55
CA GLU A 150 15.91 -17.38 5.97
C GLU A 150 15.00 -18.48 6.56
N ILE A 151 13.70 -18.45 6.27
CA ILE A 151 12.77 -19.48 6.77
C ILE A 151 13.08 -20.86 6.21
N SER A 152 13.64 -20.96 4.99
CA SER A 152 14.07 -22.24 4.42
C SER A 152 15.17 -22.91 5.25
N LEU A 153 16.03 -22.12 5.91
CA LEU A 153 17.09 -22.63 6.78
C LEU A 153 16.50 -23.20 8.07
N VAL A 154 15.51 -22.53 8.66
CA VAL A 154 14.79 -22.97 9.85
C VAL A 154 13.99 -24.25 9.56
N CYS A 155 13.30 -24.32 8.42
CA CYS A 155 12.63 -25.55 7.97
C CYS A 155 13.60 -26.72 7.78
N ARG A 156 14.80 -26.48 7.25
CA ARG A 156 15.83 -27.51 7.11
C ARG A 156 16.34 -27.99 8.47
N GLN A 157 16.54 -27.09 9.43
CA GLN A 157 16.91 -27.47 10.80
C GLN A 157 15.84 -28.36 11.44
N LEU A 158 14.56 -28.02 11.27
CA LEU A 158 13.46 -28.86 11.78
C LEU A 158 13.49 -30.25 11.15
N TYR A 159 13.69 -30.34 9.83
CA TYR A 159 13.81 -31.61 9.13
C TYR A 159 14.97 -32.47 9.66
N GLU A 160 16.13 -31.87 9.92
CA GLU A 160 17.29 -32.56 10.49
C GLU A 160 16.99 -33.08 11.90
N VAL A 161 16.31 -32.31 12.75
CA VAL A 161 15.87 -32.76 14.08
C VAL A 161 14.93 -33.95 13.97
N MET A 162 13.91 -33.87 13.10
CA MET A 162 12.95 -34.97 12.89
C MET A 162 13.64 -36.24 12.35
N THR A 163 14.64 -36.09 11.49
CA THR A 163 15.41 -37.22 10.94
C THR A 163 16.18 -37.93 12.06
N LYS A 164 16.85 -37.19 12.95
CA LYS A 164 17.56 -37.76 14.09
C LYS A 164 16.63 -38.39 15.13
N LEU A 165 15.43 -37.81 15.33
CA LEU A 165 14.41 -38.46 16.15
C LEU A 165 13.99 -39.81 15.56
N ALA A 166 13.81 -39.89 14.24
CA ALA A 166 13.50 -41.14 13.56
C ALA A 166 14.62 -42.18 13.72
N GLU A 167 15.89 -41.75 13.62
CA GLU A 167 17.06 -42.61 13.87
C GLU A 167 17.12 -43.11 15.32
N GLN A 168 16.81 -42.26 16.31
CA GLN A 168 16.74 -42.66 17.73
C GLN A 168 15.72 -43.78 17.96
N HIS A 169 14.70 -43.87 17.12
CA HIS A 169 13.63 -44.85 17.20
C HIS A 169 13.60 -45.81 15.99
N SER A 170 14.75 -46.06 15.35
CA SER A 170 14.87 -46.92 14.16
C SER A 170 14.24 -48.31 14.31
N ASP A 171 14.26 -48.83 15.54
CA ASP A 171 13.83 -50.18 15.87
C ASP A 171 12.33 -50.24 16.24
N LYS A 172 11.71 -49.06 16.43
CA LYS A 172 10.27 -48.94 16.67
C LYS A 172 9.59 -48.81 15.31
N MET A 173 8.96 -49.90 14.87
CA MET A 173 8.10 -49.86 13.69
C MET A 173 6.83 -49.06 14.03
N PHE A 174 6.85 -47.74 13.81
CA PHE A 174 5.68 -46.88 13.97
C PHE A 174 4.66 -47.26 12.91
N THR A 175 3.73 -48.15 13.26
CA THR A 175 2.57 -48.43 12.42
C THR A 175 1.68 -47.19 12.51
N ILE A 176 1.61 -46.40 11.45
CA ILE A 176 0.59 -45.35 11.32
C ILE A 176 -0.75 -46.07 11.19
N GLN A 177 -1.37 -46.41 12.31
CA GLN A 177 -2.78 -46.72 12.32
C GLN A 177 -3.50 -45.39 12.08
N GLY A 178 -3.93 -45.18 10.84
CA GLY A 178 -4.83 -44.08 10.52
C GLY A 178 -6.01 -44.13 11.49
N ALA A 179 -6.27 -43.01 12.17
CA ALA A 179 -7.47 -42.88 12.98
C ALA A 179 -8.73 -43.11 12.09
N PRO A 180 -9.80 -43.70 12.64
CA PRO A 180 -11.03 -44.02 11.91
C PRO A 180 -11.72 -42.79 11.30
#